data_AF-A0A7J6BJP0-F1
#
_entry.id   AF-A0A7J6BJP0-F1
#
_cell.length_a   1.000
_cell.length_b   1.000
_cell.length_c   1.000
_cell.angle_alpha   90.00
_cell.angle_beta   90.00
_cell.angle_gamma   90.00
#
_symmetry.space_group_name_H-M   'P 1'
#
loop_
_entity.id
_entity.type
_entity.pdbx_description
1 polymer ?
#
loop_
_entity_poly.entity_id
_entity_poly.type
_entity_poly.pdbx_seq_one_letter_code
_entity_poly.pdbx_strand_id
1 'polypeptide(L)'
;MQPPLPTAAVRELVCSCLHRDPVAADLRCSLFVAAVQSYKHDSVLRPFPPRYLRGEIKDFEELQKDVDTLPNVRDLVRLGHGDGDHHLALVHWVLSSKSFAVKTLQKEEFARLSQLTQSEGVSAPAPDFLFELQYCDLLNSKFERTRAGRELIYAFHGSRLENFHSIIHNGLHCHLNKTSLFGEGTYLTSDLSMAILYSPHGNGWRESVLGPLISCVALCEIIDHPDVKCQVKKKDSESIDRKRLRAKNSEGGEVPEKYFVVTNNELLRVKYLLVYSQRRHRSRHARGTSWLVRHHFAIMMGLYLLLLIFIGAFNSSAFQSFWHRMFR
;
A
#
# COMPACT_ATOMS: atom_id res chain seq x y z
N MET A 1 30.03 -3.10 -6.28
CA MET A 1 29.05 -3.83 -5.46
C MET A 1 29.74 -4.23 -4.17
N GLN A 2 29.12 -4.04 -2.99
CA GLN A 2 29.69 -4.63 -1.76
C GLN A 2 29.65 -6.17 -1.92
N PRO A 3 30.69 -6.89 -1.49
CA PRO A 3 30.69 -8.35 -1.57
C PRO A 3 29.48 -8.90 -0.78
N PRO A 4 28.85 -9.99 -1.25
CA PRO A 4 27.73 -10.59 -0.53
C PRO A 4 28.20 -10.95 0.89
N LEU A 5 27.41 -10.53 1.88
CA LEU A 5 27.69 -10.88 3.27
C LEU A 5 27.69 -12.40 3.45
N PRO A 6 28.55 -12.97 4.30
CA PRO A 6 28.48 -14.38 4.64
C PRO A 6 27.09 -14.75 5.16
N THR A 7 26.58 -15.91 4.76
CA THR A 7 25.24 -16.38 5.13
C THR A 7 24.98 -16.37 6.64
N ALA A 8 26.00 -16.72 7.44
CA ALA A 8 25.91 -16.67 8.90
C ALA A 8 25.65 -15.24 9.42
N ALA A 9 26.33 -14.24 8.86
CA ALA A 9 26.16 -12.83 9.22
C ALA A 9 24.77 -12.31 8.78
N VAL A 10 24.32 -12.69 7.57
CA VAL A 10 22.96 -12.37 7.09
C VAL A 10 21.91 -12.88 8.06
N ARG A 11 22.04 -14.13 8.49
CA ARG A 11 21.13 -14.76 9.44
C ARG A 11 21.09 -14.01 10.78
N GLU A 12 22.25 -13.70 11.35
CA GLU A 12 22.34 -12.97 12.61
C GLU A 12 21.68 -11.59 12.51
N LEU A 13 21.93 -10.85 11.42
CA LEU A 13 21.34 -9.53 11.18
C LEU A 13 19.82 -9.60 11.02
N VAL A 14 19.31 -10.58 10.26
CA VAL A 14 17.87 -10.79 10.09
C VAL A 14 17.23 -11.15 11.42
N CYS A 15 17.75 -12.15 12.12
CA CYS A 15 17.25 -12.54 13.44
C CYS A 15 17.26 -11.36 14.41
N SER A 16 18.34 -10.58 14.47
CA SER A 16 18.42 -9.38 15.33
C SER A 16 17.33 -8.37 14.98
N CYS A 17 17.09 -8.09 13.70
CA CYS A 17 16.00 -7.21 13.25
C CYS A 17 14.61 -7.74 13.65
N LEU A 18 14.36 -9.03 13.42
CA LEU A 18 13.08 -9.67 13.71
C LEU A 18 12.79 -9.76 15.22
N HIS A 19 13.82 -9.89 16.07
CA HIS A 19 13.65 -9.85 17.52
C HIS A 19 13.43 -8.43 18.05
N ARG A 20 14.10 -7.42 17.47
CA ARG A 20 14.02 -6.04 17.94
C ARG A 20 12.66 -5.41 17.67
N ASP A 21 12.14 -5.56 16.46
CA ASP A 21 10.82 -5.03 16.08
C ASP A 21 10.17 -5.94 15.02
N PRO A 22 9.54 -7.05 15.46
CA PRO A 22 8.96 -8.02 14.53
C PRO A 22 7.83 -7.43 13.71
N VAL A 23 7.07 -6.48 14.26
CA VAL A 23 5.89 -5.89 13.61
C VAL A 23 6.32 -4.91 12.51
N ALA A 24 7.34 -4.09 12.75
CA ALA A 24 7.92 -3.23 11.71
C ALA A 24 8.61 -4.03 10.60
N ALA A 25 9.29 -5.13 10.94
CA ALA A 25 9.88 -6.02 9.94
C ALA A 25 8.80 -6.70 9.09
N ASP A 26 7.74 -7.21 9.72
CA ASP A 26 6.59 -7.81 9.05
C ASP A 26 5.89 -6.82 8.09
N LEU A 27 5.75 -5.54 8.50
CA LEU A 27 5.23 -4.50 7.61
C LEU A 27 6.07 -4.39 6.34
N ARG A 28 7.39 -4.29 6.46
CA ARG A 28 8.27 -4.12 5.29
C ARG A 28 8.19 -5.32 4.36
N CYS A 29 8.14 -6.54 4.90
CA CYS A 29 7.87 -7.74 4.12
C CYS A 29 6.49 -7.69 3.46
N SER A 30 5.45 -7.26 4.17
CA SER A 30 4.08 -7.16 3.65
C SER A 30 3.95 -6.16 2.49
N LEU A 31 4.59 -4.99 2.61
CA LEU A 31 4.62 -3.98 1.55
C LEU A 31 5.39 -4.48 0.33
N PHE A 32 6.52 -5.14 0.55
CA PHE A 32 7.32 -5.75 -0.51
C PHE A 32 6.53 -6.83 -1.26
N VAL A 33 5.92 -7.77 -0.54
CA VAL A 33 5.11 -8.85 -1.12
C VAL A 33 3.92 -8.29 -1.90
N ALA A 34 3.24 -7.25 -1.37
CA ALA A 34 2.17 -6.57 -2.10
C ALA A 34 2.63 -5.97 -3.43
N ALA A 35 3.84 -5.40 -3.46
CA ALA A 35 4.43 -4.84 -4.68
C ALA A 35 4.82 -5.93 -5.69
N VAL A 36 5.37 -7.07 -5.24
CA VAL A 36 5.73 -8.22 -6.08
C VAL A 36 4.48 -8.84 -6.71
N GLN A 37 3.43 -9.07 -5.91
CA GLN A 37 2.21 -9.74 -6.35
C GLN A 37 1.28 -8.85 -7.20
N SER A 38 1.59 -7.57 -7.32
CA SER A 38 0.80 -6.64 -8.13
C SER A 38 0.96 -6.94 -9.62
N TYR A 39 -0.10 -6.81 -10.40
CA TYR A 39 0.01 -6.76 -11.87
C TYR A 39 0.83 -5.55 -12.37
N LYS A 40 1.06 -4.55 -11.52
CA LYS A 40 1.89 -3.37 -11.80
C LYS A 40 3.33 -3.54 -11.29
N HIS A 41 3.77 -4.74 -10.92
CA HIS A 41 5.08 -4.98 -10.27
C HIS A 41 6.25 -4.29 -10.97
N ASP A 42 6.24 -4.15 -12.30
CA ASP A 42 7.34 -3.48 -13.01
C ASP A 42 7.51 -1.99 -12.66
N SER A 43 6.40 -1.30 -12.38
CA SER A 43 6.41 0.12 -12.00
C SER A 43 6.48 0.34 -10.48
N VAL A 44 5.84 -0.53 -9.68
CA VAL A 44 5.71 -0.31 -8.22
C VAL A 44 6.77 -1.02 -7.38
N LEU A 45 7.43 -2.07 -7.89
CA LEU A 45 8.50 -2.77 -7.18
C LEU A 45 9.84 -2.05 -7.37
N ARG A 46 9.95 -0.86 -6.78
CA ARG A 46 11.14 -0.01 -6.82
C ARG A 46 11.50 0.42 -5.39
N PRO A 47 12.67 0.08 -4.85
CA PRO A 47 13.78 -0.64 -5.48
C PRO A 47 13.45 -2.10 -5.77
N PHE A 48 14.20 -2.70 -6.69
CA PHE A 48 14.10 -4.11 -7.08
C PHE A 48 15.30 -4.89 -6.53
N PRO A 49 15.12 -6.12 -6.02
CA PRO A 49 16.20 -6.92 -5.42
C PRO A 49 17.25 -7.34 -6.47
N PRO A 50 18.53 -6.93 -6.33
CA PRO A 50 19.55 -7.17 -7.35
C PRO A 50 19.83 -8.65 -7.67
N ARG A 51 19.53 -9.56 -6.73
CA ARG A 51 19.69 -11.00 -6.92
C ARG A 51 18.87 -11.56 -8.09
N TYR A 52 17.73 -10.93 -8.38
CA TYR A 52 16.80 -11.33 -9.43
C TYR A 52 16.99 -10.49 -10.70
N LEU A 53 18.13 -9.80 -10.83
CA LEU A 53 18.51 -9.10 -12.06
C LEU A 53 19.44 -9.99 -12.88
N ARG A 54 19.08 -10.20 -14.16
CA ARG A 54 19.89 -10.87 -15.17
C ARG A 54 20.35 -9.80 -16.17
N GLY A 55 21.41 -9.07 -15.81
CA GLY A 55 21.78 -7.83 -16.51
C GLY A 55 20.73 -6.74 -16.26
N GLU A 56 20.11 -6.24 -17.33
CA GLU A 56 19.03 -5.24 -17.25
C GLU A 56 17.63 -5.88 -17.14
N ILE A 57 17.52 -7.21 -17.23
CA ILE A 57 16.25 -7.93 -17.21
C ILE A 57 15.90 -8.32 -15.78
N LYS A 58 14.69 -7.98 -15.34
CA LYS A 58 14.13 -8.38 -14.03
C LYS A 58 13.49 -9.75 -14.13
N ASP A 59 13.96 -10.70 -13.35
CA ASP A 59 13.39 -12.05 -13.23
C ASP A 59 12.27 -12.06 -12.17
N PHE A 60 11.07 -11.64 -12.58
CA PHE A 60 9.90 -11.66 -11.71
C PHE A 60 9.42 -13.08 -11.40
N GLU A 61 9.67 -14.07 -12.26
CA GLU A 61 9.23 -15.44 -12.05
C GLU A 61 10.00 -16.11 -10.90
N GLU A 62 11.33 -15.98 -10.88
CA GLU A 62 12.15 -16.48 -9.78
C GLU A 62 11.80 -15.75 -8.47
N LEU A 63 11.60 -14.43 -8.54
CA LEU A 63 11.22 -13.66 -7.35
C LEU A 63 9.85 -14.07 -6.80
N GLN A 64 8.86 -14.31 -7.67
CA GLN A 64 7.53 -14.72 -7.25
C GLN A 64 7.57 -16.10 -6.57
N LYS A 65 8.37 -17.05 -7.07
CA LYS A 65 8.55 -18.38 -6.45
C LYS A 65 9.11 -18.29 -5.03
N ASP A 66 10.11 -17.44 -4.83
CA ASP A 66 10.71 -17.22 -3.50
C ASP A 66 9.72 -16.52 -2.55
N VAL A 67 8.92 -15.58 -3.06
CA VAL A 67 7.88 -14.88 -2.28
C VAL A 67 6.72 -15.79 -1.90
N ASP A 68 6.26 -16.66 -2.81
CA ASP A 68 5.14 -17.57 -2.57
C ASP A 68 5.44 -18.61 -1.48
N THR A 69 6.72 -18.93 -1.27
CA THR A 69 7.20 -19.87 -0.26
C THR A 69 7.78 -19.19 0.98
N LEU A 70 7.72 -17.86 1.06
CA LEU A 70 8.35 -17.07 2.13
C LEU A 70 7.68 -17.34 3.50
N PRO A 71 8.40 -17.90 4.50
CA PRO A 71 7.87 -18.19 5.83
C PRO A 71 7.61 -16.93 6.63
N ASN A 72 6.59 -16.93 7.51
CA ASN A 72 6.31 -15.79 8.39
C ASN A 72 7.49 -15.40 9.30
N VAL A 73 7.43 -14.21 9.90
CA VAL A 73 8.49 -13.70 10.81
C VAL A 73 8.86 -14.69 11.91
N ARG A 74 7.90 -15.42 12.49
CA ARG A 74 8.18 -16.36 13.58
C ARG A 74 8.93 -17.59 13.10
N ASP A 75 8.58 -18.07 11.91
CA ASP A 75 9.21 -19.25 11.31
C ASP A 75 10.59 -18.92 10.75
N LEU A 76 10.78 -17.71 10.20
CA LEU A 76 12.10 -17.20 9.77
C LEU A 76 13.14 -17.22 10.90
N VAL A 77 12.73 -16.83 12.12
CA VAL A 77 13.60 -16.84 13.31
C VAL A 77 13.97 -18.28 13.73
N ARG A 78 13.13 -19.26 13.40
CA ARG A 78 13.30 -20.68 13.79
C ARG A 78 14.08 -21.51 12.76
N LEU A 79 14.39 -20.95 11.60
CA LEU A 79 15.15 -21.65 10.57
C LEU A 79 16.51 -22.11 11.10
N GLY A 80 16.85 -23.38 10.88
CA GLY A 80 18.14 -23.96 11.22
C GLY A 80 19.26 -23.49 10.27
N HIS A 81 20.52 -23.77 10.61
CA HIS A 81 21.66 -23.48 9.75
C HIS A 81 21.54 -24.19 8.39
N GLY A 82 21.73 -23.44 7.30
CA GLY A 82 21.62 -23.95 5.92
C GLY A 82 20.19 -24.07 5.39
N ASP A 83 19.17 -23.88 6.25
CA ASP A 83 17.77 -23.86 5.83
C ASP A 83 17.30 -22.44 5.52
N GLY A 84 16.54 -22.28 4.43
CA GLY A 84 15.94 -21.01 4.02
C GLY A 84 16.94 -19.87 3.74
N ASP A 85 18.20 -20.16 3.42
CA ASP A 85 19.23 -19.13 3.20
C ASP A 85 18.84 -18.13 2.09
N HIS A 86 18.11 -18.60 1.07
CA HIS A 86 17.58 -17.74 0.01
C HIS A 86 16.49 -16.78 0.53
N HIS A 87 15.59 -17.25 1.40
CA HIS A 87 14.59 -16.42 2.06
C HIS A 87 15.24 -15.41 3.00
N LEU A 88 16.24 -15.83 3.79
CA LEU A 88 16.98 -14.93 4.68
C LEU A 88 17.74 -13.85 3.90
N ALA A 89 18.34 -14.19 2.76
CA ALA A 89 18.98 -13.21 1.90
C ALA A 89 17.97 -12.19 1.33
N LEU A 90 16.78 -12.65 0.92
CA LEU A 90 15.71 -11.78 0.44
C LEU A 90 15.19 -10.87 1.56
N VAL A 91 14.86 -11.43 2.73
CA VAL A 91 14.39 -10.67 3.91
C VAL A 91 15.44 -9.68 4.38
N HIS A 92 16.71 -10.09 4.43
CA HIS A 92 17.81 -9.18 4.73
C HIS A 92 17.83 -8.00 3.76
N TRP A 93 17.68 -8.22 2.47
CA TRP A 93 17.60 -7.14 1.49
C TRP A 93 16.38 -6.23 1.74
N VAL A 94 15.19 -6.81 1.97
CA VAL A 94 13.96 -6.04 2.28
C VAL A 94 14.13 -5.18 3.53
N LEU A 95 14.82 -5.71 4.56
CA LEU A 95 15.06 -5.03 5.84
C LEU A 95 16.29 -4.11 5.83
N SER A 96 17.17 -4.24 4.85
CA SER A 96 18.37 -3.40 4.72
C SER A 96 18.06 -2.09 4.02
N SER A 97 17.87 -1.03 4.80
CA SER A 97 17.83 0.35 4.29
C SER A 97 18.85 1.18 5.05
N LYS A 98 19.71 1.90 4.31
CA LYS A 98 20.63 2.90 4.88
C LYS A 98 19.97 4.28 5.03
N SER A 99 18.83 4.48 4.37
CA SER A 99 18.14 5.76 4.28
C SER A 99 17.13 5.97 5.40
N PHE A 100 16.52 4.89 5.90
CA PHE A 100 15.50 4.96 6.94
C PHE A 100 15.39 3.65 7.72
N ALA A 101 14.86 3.75 8.93
CA ALA A 101 14.31 2.64 9.71
C ALA A 101 12.79 2.80 9.85
N VAL A 102 12.10 1.68 10.08
CA VAL A 102 10.68 1.68 10.44
C VAL A 102 10.59 1.24 11.90
N LYS A 103 9.82 1.98 12.69
CA LYS A 103 9.60 1.71 14.11
C LYS A 103 8.11 1.56 14.37
N THR A 104 7.71 0.49 15.06
CA THR A 104 6.33 0.35 15.53
C THR A 104 6.05 1.32 16.67
N LEU A 105 4.91 2.01 16.58
CA LEU A 105 4.41 2.91 17.60
C LEU A 105 3.26 2.27 18.37
N GLN A 106 3.05 2.76 19.60
CA GLN A 106 1.90 2.36 20.42
C GLN A 106 0.62 3.02 19.91
N LYS A 107 -0.54 2.41 20.19
CA LYS A 107 -1.83 2.89 19.64
C LYS A 107 -2.22 4.26 20.19
N GLU A 108 -1.79 4.57 21.40
CA GLU A 108 -2.04 5.82 22.10
C GLU A 108 -1.43 7.03 21.36
N GLU A 109 -0.36 6.81 20.60
CA GLU A 109 0.25 7.85 19.74
C GLU A 109 -0.70 8.36 18.66
N PHE A 110 -1.74 7.58 18.28
CA PHE A 110 -2.70 8.01 17.28
C PHE A 110 -3.43 9.30 17.69
N ALA A 111 -3.78 9.45 18.97
CA ALA A 111 -4.43 10.67 19.47
C ALA A 111 -3.53 11.91 19.27
N ARG A 112 -2.22 11.77 19.50
CA ARG A 112 -1.23 12.82 19.24
C ARG A 112 -1.14 13.15 17.74
N LEU A 113 -1.15 12.13 16.88
CA LEU A 113 -1.10 12.34 15.43
C LEU A 113 -2.36 13.00 14.87
N SER A 114 -3.55 12.67 15.39
CA SER A 114 -4.80 13.31 15.01
C SER A 114 -4.84 14.80 15.38
N GLN A 115 -4.18 15.20 16.47
CA GLN A 115 -4.05 16.61 16.85
C GLN A 115 -3.16 17.38 15.86
N LEU A 116 -2.11 16.76 15.32
CA LEU A 116 -1.21 17.41 14.35
C LEU A 116 -1.91 17.80 13.05
N THR A 117 -2.93 17.07 12.62
CA THR A 117 -3.66 17.33 11.37
C THR A 117 -4.84 18.27 11.52
N GLN A 118 -5.11 18.75 12.75
CA GLN A 118 -6.23 19.68 13.06
C GLN A 118 -7.58 19.19 12.50
N SER A 119 -7.82 17.87 12.53
CA SER A 119 -9.02 17.28 11.95
C SER A 119 -10.22 17.53 12.88
N GLU A 120 -10.99 18.58 12.60
CA GLU A 120 -12.28 18.82 13.24
C GLU A 120 -13.40 18.07 12.49
N GLY A 121 -14.23 17.32 13.23
CA GLY A 121 -15.61 17.01 12.81
C GLY A 121 -15.94 15.61 12.31
N VAL A 122 -14.99 14.71 11.99
CA VAL A 122 -15.33 13.33 11.55
C VAL A 122 -14.45 12.28 12.22
N SER A 123 -15.08 11.36 12.94
CA SER A 123 -14.41 10.21 13.57
C SER A 123 -14.01 9.18 12.51
N ALA A 124 -12.79 9.30 11.97
CA ALA A 124 -12.18 8.24 11.18
C ALA A 124 -11.89 7.01 12.05
N PRO A 125 -11.88 5.78 11.49
CA PRO A 125 -11.50 4.60 12.25
C PRO A 125 -10.05 4.70 12.71
N ALA A 126 -9.80 4.27 13.95
CA ALA A 126 -8.44 4.14 14.48
C ALA A 126 -7.69 3.03 13.74
N PRO A 127 -6.39 3.21 13.41
CA PRO A 127 -5.59 2.18 12.77
C PRO A 127 -5.32 1.01 13.72
N ASP A 128 -5.20 -0.20 13.17
CA ASP A 128 -4.83 -1.38 13.95
C ASP A 128 -3.34 -1.37 14.32
N PHE A 129 -2.50 -0.81 13.44
CA PHE A 129 -1.05 -0.66 13.63
C PHE A 129 -0.58 0.72 13.18
N LEU A 130 0.43 1.24 13.88
CA LEU A 130 1.02 2.54 13.62
C LEU A 130 2.54 2.42 13.53
N PHE A 131 3.14 3.10 12.56
CA PHE A 131 4.59 3.06 12.33
C PHE A 131 5.15 4.45 12.08
N GLU A 132 6.39 4.67 12.51
CA GLU A 132 7.19 5.85 12.21
C GLU A 132 8.30 5.50 11.22
N LEU A 133 8.50 6.35 10.21
CA LEU A 133 9.72 6.36 9.39
C LEU A 133 10.77 7.26 10.04
N GLN A 134 11.89 6.65 10.40
CA GLN A 134 13.04 7.32 10.99
C GLN A 134 14.15 7.42 9.94
N TYR A 135 14.26 8.59 9.32
CA TYR A 135 15.28 8.85 8.31
C TYR A 135 16.67 8.99 8.94
N CYS A 136 17.71 8.64 8.17
CA CYS A 136 19.09 8.83 8.60
C CYS A 136 19.47 10.32 8.68
N ASP A 137 20.55 10.62 9.42
CA ASP A 137 20.98 12.00 9.71
C ASP A 137 21.22 12.84 8.46
N LEU A 138 21.73 12.22 7.38
CA LEU A 138 21.94 12.88 6.10
C LEU A 138 20.62 13.41 5.52
N LEU A 139 19.58 12.59 5.50
CA LEU A 139 18.27 12.95 4.96
C LEU A 139 17.52 13.91 5.90
N ASN A 140 17.63 13.73 7.22
CA ASN A 140 17.11 14.70 8.19
C ASN A 140 17.76 16.07 8.00
N SER A 141 19.08 16.13 7.91
CA SER A 141 19.82 17.37 7.69
C SER A 141 19.47 18.04 6.37
N LYS A 142 19.21 17.27 5.31
CA LYS A 142 18.74 17.81 4.02
C LYS A 142 17.34 18.43 4.20
N PHE A 143 16.41 17.72 4.83
CA PHE A 143 15.05 18.20 5.04
C PHE A 143 15.00 19.47 5.90
N GLU A 144 15.77 19.52 6.99
CA GLU A 144 15.84 20.71 7.85
C GLU A 144 16.48 21.92 7.14
N ARG A 145 17.48 21.68 6.27
CA ARG A 145 18.03 22.74 5.40
C ARG A 145 16.98 23.29 4.44
N THR A 146 16.19 22.43 3.80
CA THR A 146 15.10 22.85 2.91
C THR A 146 14.00 23.58 3.69
N ARG A 147 13.68 23.12 4.91
CA ARG A 147 12.72 23.75 5.81
C ARG A 147 13.11 25.19 6.14
N ALA A 148 14.39 25.43 6.41
CA ALA A 148 14.95 26.75 6.71
C ALA A 148 14.12 27.52 7.75
N GLY A 149 13.75 26.85 8.84
CA GLY A 149 13.00 27.45 9.96
C GLY A 149 11.48 27.60 9.74
N ARG A 150 10.93 27.24 8.58
CA ARG A 150 9.48 27.30 8.31
C ARG A 150 8.70 26.30 9.15
N GLU A 151 7.40 26.54 9.30
CA GLU A 151 6.51 25.61 10.01
C GLU A 151 6.26 24.32 9.21
N LEU A 152 5.79 23.29 9.92
CA LEU A 152 5.41 22.01 9.33
C LEU A 152 3.90 21.86 9.38
N ILE A 153 3.34 21.37 8.27
CA ILE A 153 1.95 20.98 8.11
C ILE A 153 1.93 19.45 8.01
N TYR A 154 0.93 18.82 8.63
CA TYR A 154 0.73 17.38 8.56
C TYR A 154 -0.53 17.07 7.76
N ALA A 155 -0.41 16.17 6.78
CA ALA A 155 -1.55 15.74 5.97
C ALA A 155 -1.40 14.28 5.51
N PHE A 156 -2.54 13.64 5.29
CA PHE A 156 -2.64 12.24 4.89
C PHE A 156 -2.54 12.08 3.37
N HIS A 157 -1.92 10.98 2.95
CA HIS A 157 -1.92 10.48 1.59
C HIS A 157 -2.48 9.06 1.56
N GLY A 158 -3.56 8.87 0.82
CA GLY A 158 -4.08 7.54 0.56
C GLY A 158 -3.52 6.95 -0.72
N SER A 159 -3.18 5.66 -0.71
CA SER A 159 -2.72 4.94 -1.90
C SER A 159 -3.07 3.46 -1.83
N ARG A 160 -3.00 2.77 -2.97
CA ARG A 160 -3.12 1.31 -3.00
C ARG A 160 -1.89 0.68 -2.35
N LEU A 161 -2.09 -0.44 -1.65
CA LEU A 161 -1.07 -1.08 -0.82
C LEU A 161 0.24 -1.37 -1.59
N GLU A 162 0.13 -1.87 -2.83
CA GLU A 162 1.28 -2.24 -3.66
C GLU A 162 2.23 -1.06 -3.97
N ASN A 163 1.77 0.19 -3.83
CA ASN A 163 2.60 1.36 -4.07
C ASN A 163 3.51 1.67 -2.88
N PHE A 164 3.17 1.21 -1.68
CA PHE A 164 3.84 1.66 -0.45
C PHE A 164 5.28 1.19 -0.32
N HIS A 165 5.68 0.07 -0.94
CA HIS A 165 7.09 -0.29 -1.09
C HIS A 165 7.88 0.83 -1.78
N SER A 166 7.41 1.30 -2.93
CA SER A 166 8.06 2.43 -3.61
C SER A 166 7.95 3.73 -2.84
N ILE A 167 6.82 4.00 -2.19
CA ILE A 167 6.62 5.25 -1.44
C ILE A 167 7.61 5.39 -0.29
N ILE A 168 7.84 4.32 0.50
CA ILE A 168 8.76 4.42 1.65
C ILE A 168 10.23 4.54 1.22
N HIS A 169 10.59 4.00 0.05
CA HIS A 169 11.96 4.02 -0.45
C HIS A 169 12.29 5.25 -1.30
N ASN A 170 11.37 5.69 -2.16
CA ASN A 170 11.60 6.74 -3.16
C ASN A 170 10.83 8.04 -2.86
N GLY A 171 9.96 8.03 -1.84
CA GLY A 171 9.05 9.13 -1.53
C GLY A 171 7.81 9.16 -2.43
N LEU A 172 6.98 10.19 -2.24
CA LEU A 172 5.82 10.45 -3.09
C LEU A 172 6.29 11.25 -4.31
N HIS A 173 6.12 10.68 -5.51
CA HIS A 173 6.53 11.33 -6.75
C HIS A 173 5.41 12.15 -7.38
N CYS A 174 5.52 13.48 -7.31
CA CYS A 174 4.55 14.43 -7.88
C CYS A 174 4.21 14.19 -9.36
N HIS A 175 5.19 13.75 -10.16
CA HIS A 175 5.06 13.57 -11.62
C HIS A 175 4.35 12.29 -12.04
N LEU A 176 4.05 11.38 -11.11
CA LEU A 176 3.25 10.17 -11.39
C LEU A 176 1.74 10.48 -11.37
N ASN A 177 1.34 11.64 -10.85
CA ASN A 177 -0.05 12.09 -10.77
C ASN A 177 -0.38 13.08 -11.90
N LYS A 178 -0.28 12.64 -13.17
CA LYS A 178 -0.45 13.51 -14.35
C LYS A 178 -1.90 13.90 -14.66
N THR A 179 -2.87 13.16 -14.13
CA THR A 179 -4.30 13.41 -14.34
C THR A 179 -4.94 13.72 -13.01
N SER A 180 -5.03 15.01 -12.67
CA SER A 180 -5.77 15.41 -11.48
C SER A 180 -6.46 16.74 -11.64
N LEU A 181 -7.69 16.77 -11.12
CA LEU A 181 -8.65 17.86 -11.28
C LEU A 181 -8.08 19.22 -10.86
N PHE A 182 -7.24 19.24 -9.82
CA PHE A 182 -6.69 20.48 -9.25
C PHE A 182 -5.26 20.80 -9.69
N GLY A 183 -4.76 20.18 -10.77
CA GLY A 183 -3.43 20.40 -11.35
C GLY A 183 -2.41 19.30 -11.03
N GLU A 184 -1.15 19.54 -11.40
CA GLU A 184 -0.09 18.55 -11.20
C GLU A 184 0.49 18.60 -9.78
N GLY A 185 0.66 17.45 -9.13
CA GLY A 185 1.32 17.36 -7.82
C GLY A 185 0.96 16.13 -7.00
N THR A 186 1.55 16.05 -5.81
CA THR A 186 1.17 15.07 -4.79
C THR A 186 -0.04 15.59 -4.03
N TYR A 187 -1.13 14.82 -4.06
CA TYR A 187 -2.38 15.13 -3.37
C TYR A 187 -2.38 14.61 -1.95
N LEU A 188 -2.65 15.49 -1.00
CA LEU A 188 -2.74 15.20 0.42
C LEU A 188 -4.02 15.81 0.99
N THR A 189 -4.45 15.36 2.15
CA THR A 189 -5.65 15.88 2.83
C THR A 189 -5.47 15.93 4.35
N SER A 190 -6.02 16.94 5.02
CA SER A 190 -6.06 16.99 6.48
C SER A 190 -7.09 16.02 7.09
N ASP A 191 -7.97 15.45 6.27
CA ASP A 191 -9.05 14.56 6.71
C ASP A 191 -8.71 13.09 6.43
N LEU A 192 -8.49 12.32 7.49
CA LEU A 192 -8.16 10.90 7.42
C LEU A 192 -9.27 10.09 6.72
N SER A 193 -10.54 10.45 6.91
CA SER A 193 -11.67 9.75 6.29
C SER A 193 -11.61 9.82 4.76
N MET A 194 -11.11 10.94 4.23
CA MET A 194 -10.91 11.11 2.79
C MET A 194 -9.73 10.30 2.27
N ALA A 195 -8.60 10.28 3.00
CA ALA A 195 -7.43 9.49 2.61
C ALA A 195 -7.71 7.97 2.60
N ILE A 196 -8.59 7.48 3.50
CA ILE A 196 -9.00 6.08 3.53
C ILE A 196 -9.72 5.66 2.24
N LEU A 197 -10.50 6.54 1.61
CA LEU A 197 -11.19 6.25 0.34
C LEU A 197 -10.22 5.92 -0.81
N TYR A 198 -9.02 6.50 -0.77
CA TYR A 198 -7.94 6.23 -1.71
C TYR A 198 -7.03 5.07 -1.29
N SER A 199 -7.33 4.43 -0.16
CA SER A 199 -6.54 3.35 0.45
C SER A 199 -7.37 2.07 0.59
N PRO A 200 -7.77 1.44 -0.53
CA PRO A 200 -8.49 0.16 -0.46
C PRO A 200 -7.62 -0.92 0.18
N HIS A 201 -8.26 -1.91 0.79
CA HIS A 201 -7.54 -3.09 1.28
C HIS A 201 -6.89 -3.81 0.09
N GLY A 202 -5.60 -4.11 0.22
CA GLY A 202 -4.82 -4.89 -0.73
C GLY A 202 -4.36 -6.21 -0.12
N ASN A 203 -3.98 -7.15 -0.99
CA ASN A 203 -3.31 -8.36 -0.55
C ASN A 203 -1.88 -7.99 -0.12
N GLY A 204 -1.60 -8.19 1.17
CA GLY A 204 -0.25 -8.08 1.72
C GLY A 204 0.43 -9.43 1.69
N TRP A 205 1.15 -9.74 2.77
CA TRP A 205 1.76 -11.05 2.93
C TRP A 205 0.82 -12.02 3.65
N ARG A 206 0.58 -13.19 3.04
CA ARG A 206 -0.44 -14.15 3.49
C ARG A 206 -0.30 -14.57 4.96
N GLU A 207 0.93 -14.77 5.40
CA GLU A 207 1.26 -15.23 6.75
C GLU A 207 1.74 -14.08 7.65
N SER A 208 1.44 -12.83 7.26
CA SER A 208 1.76 -11.61 8.01
C SER A 208 1.09 -11.58 9.38
N VAL A 209 1.82 -11.07 10.37
CA VAL A 209 1.28 -10.74 11.71
C VAL A 209 0.23 -9.62 11.64
N LEU A 210 0.33 -8.73 10.64
CA LEU A 210 -0.63 -7.65 10.37
C LEU A 210 -1.92 -8.15 9.72
N GLY A 211 -1.94 -9.42 9.29
CA GLY A 211 -3.03 -10.02 8.53
C GLY A 211 -2.81 -9.99 7.01
N PRO A 212 -3.47 -10.87 6.25
CA PRO A 212 -3.23 -11.05 4.82
C PRO A 212 -3.82 -9.93 3.94
N LEU A 213 -4.81 -9.18 4.47
CA LEU A 213 -5.45 -8.06 3.77
C LEU A 213 -5.32 -6.82 4.63
N ILE A 214 -4.56 -5.84 4.14
CA ILE A 214 -4.29 -4.60 4.86
C ILE A 214 -4.53 -3.39 3.95
N SER A 215 -4.94 -2.28 4.53
CA SER A 215 -4.93 -0.95 3.93
C SER A 215 -3.87 -0.10 4.64
N CYS A 216 -3.28 0.84 3.91
CA CYS A 216 -2.21 1.69 4.43
C CYS A 216 -2.45 3.15 4.02
N VAL A 217 -2.32 4.07 4.96
CA VAL A 217 -2.37 5.52 4.76
C VAL A 217 -1.06 6.13 5.24
N ALA A 218 -0.44 7.00 4.45
CA ALA A 218 0.73 7.76 4.88
C ALA A 218 0.30 9.06 5.56
N LEU A 219 0.94 9.43 6.66
CA LEU A 219 0.91 10.78 7.23
C LEU A 219 2.23 11.47 6.90
N CYS A 220 2.15 12.57 6.15
CA CYS A 220 3.29 13.28 5.62
C CYS A 220 3.60 14.53 6.45
N GLU A 221 4.89 14.80 6.64
CA GLU A 221 5.39 16.12 7.06
C GLU A 221 5.60 16.98 5.82
N ILE A 222 5.02 18.17 5.80
CA ILE A 222 5.09 19.13 4.70
C ILE A 222 5.68 20.44 5.22
N ILE A 223 6.67 20.99 4.51
CA ILE A 223 7.21 22.32 4.80
C ILE A 223 6.19 23.36 4.31
N ASP A 224 5.76 24.27 5.19
CA ASP A 224 4.86 25.35 4.82
C ASP A 224 5.54 26.34 3.86
N HIS A 225 5.33 26.14 2.56
CA HIS A 225 6.04 26.82 1.48
C HIS A 225 5.06 27.30 0.39
N PRO A 226 5.32 28.40 -0.34
CA PRO A 226 4.44 28.90 -1.41
C PRO A 226 4.13 27.91 -2.55
N ASP A 227 4.96 26.88 -2.72
CA ASP A 227 4.75 25.80 -3.70
C ASP A 227 3.74 24.75 -3.24
N VAL A 228 3.34 24.77 -1.97
CA VAL A 228 2.24 23.97 -1.43
C VAL A 228 0.93 24.73 -1.66
N LYS A 229 0.05 24.16 -2.48
CA LYS A 229 -1.26 24.75 -2.80
C LYS A 229 -2.32 24.24 -1.84
N CYS A 230 -2.97 25.14 -1.12
CA CYS A 230 -3.94 24.88 -0.06
C CYS A 230 -4.67 26.17 0.32
N GLN A 231 -5.78 26.06 1.06
CA GLN A 231 -6.52 27.20 1.61
C GLN A 231 -6.25 27.47 3.09
N VAL A 232 -5.09 27.04 3.62
CA VAL A 232 -4.76 27.25 5.04
C VAL A 232 -4.62 28.74 5.34
N LYS A 233 -5.32 29.19 6.40
CA LYS A 233 -5.20 30.55 6.94
C LYS A 233 -3.80 30.76 7.50
N LYS A 234 -3.22 31.96 7.30
CA LYS A 234 -1.95 32.29 7.96
C LYS A 234 -2.16 32.37 9.46
N LYS A 235 -1.18 31.89 10.23
CA LYS A 235 -1.23 31.86 11.69
C LYS A 235 -1.49 33.23 12.33
N ASP A 236 -1.00 34.29 11.68
CA ASP A 236 -1.11 35.68 12.16
C ASP A 236 -2.13 36.53 11.36
N SER A 237 -2.94 35.92 10.49
CA SER A 237 -3.98 36.65 9.77
C SER A 237 -5.12 35.74 9.31
N GLU A 238 -6.36 36.18 9.46
CA GLU A 238 -7.55 35.59 8.83
C GLU A 238 -7.46 35.56 7.28
N SER A 239 -6.47 36.23 6.68
CA SER A 239 -6.27 36.26 5.23
C SER A 239 -5.66 34.96 4.69
N ILE A 240 -6.32 34.39 3.68
CA ILE A 240 -5.82 33.25 2.92
C ILE A 240 -4.81 33.75 1.88
N ASP A 241 -3.70 33.03 1.70
CA ASP A 241 -2.74 33.33 0.64
C ASP A 241 -3.32 32.97 -0.73
N ARG A 242 -3.85 33.98 -1.43
CA ARG A 242 -4.45 33.84 -2.77
C ARG A 242 -3.52 33.18 -3.79
N LYS A 243 -2.19 33.26 -3.63
CA LYS A 243 -1.21 32.63 -4.54
C LYS A 243 -1.10 31.11 -4.36
N ARG A 244 -1.64 30.59 -3.26
CA ARG A 244 -1.63 29.16 -2.89
C ARG A 244 -2.97 28.47 -3.16
N LEU A 245 -3.99 29.20 -3.59
CA LEU A 245 -5.32 28.64 -3.86
C LEU A 245 -5.36 27.71 -5.08
N ARG A 246 -4.49 27.93 -6.08
CA ARG A 246 -4.57 27.22 -7.37
C ARG A 246 -3.21 26.66 -7.79
N ALA A 247 -3.17 25.39 -8.18
CA ALA A 247 -2.01 24.80 -8.83
C ALA A 247 -2.00 25.13 -10.33
N LYS A 248 -0.81 25.00 -10.94
CA LYS A 248 -0.67 25.16 -12.39
C LYS A 248 -1.51 24.08 -13.10
N ASN A 249 -2.13 24.46 -14.21
CA ASN A 249 -2.98 23.59 -15.03
C ASN A 249 -4.19 22.98 -14.28
N SER A 250 -4.67 23.63 -13.22
CA SER A 250 -5.89 23.19 -12.53
C SER A 250 -7.13 23.43 -13.40
N GLU A 251 -7.81 22.35 -13.80
CA GLU A 251 -9.07 22.37 -14.54
C GLU A 251 -10.28 22.60 -13.61
N GLY A 252 -10.23 22.07 -12.39
CA GLY A 252 -11.29 22.15 -11.38
C GLY A 252 -11.24 23.39 -10.49
N GLY A 253 -10.40 24.38 -10.81
CA GLY A 253 -10.35 25.65 -10.10
C GLY A 253 -9.43 25.63 -8.86
N GLU A 254 -9.93 26.12 -7.74
CA GLU A 254 -9.16 26.22 -6.50
C GLU A 254 -9.08 24.88 -5.77
N VAL A 255 -7.95 24.62 -5.09
CA VAL A 255 -7.76 23.43 -4.26
C VAL A 255 -8.73 23.53 -3.07
N PRO A 256 -9.55 22.52 -2.76
CA PRO A 256 -10.51 22.60 -1.65
C PRO A 256 -9.82 22.72 -0.28
N GLU A 257 -10.54 23.23 0.72
CA GLU A 257 -9.98 23.57 2.05
C GLU A 257 -9.20 22.44 2.74
N LYS A 258 -9.72 21.22 2.66
CA LYS A 258 -9.13 20.03 3.29
C LYS A 258 -8.02 19.38 2.47
N TYR A 259 -7.65 19.93 1.31
CA TYR A 259 -6.66 19.36 0.41
C TYR A 259 -5.39 20.21 0.30
N PHE A 260 -4.30 19.51 0.02
CA PHE A 260 -3.02 20.09 -0.29
C PHE A 260 -2.49 19.48 -1.59
N VAL A 261 -1.98 20.32 -2.49
CA VAL A 261 -1.27 19.88 -3.69
C VAL A 261 0.18 20.35 -3.57
N VAL A 262 1.10 19.39 -3.45
CA VAL A 262 2.54 19.67 -3.33
C VAL A 262 3.21 19.38 -4.67
N THR A 263 3.76 20.41 -5.30
CA THR A 263 4.40 20.32 -6.63
C THR A 263 5.87 19.91 -6.55
N ASN A 264 6.55 20.21 -5.45
CA ASN A 264 7.96 19.90 -5.23
C ASN A 264 8.11 18.79 -4.17
N ASN A 265 8.68 17.65 -4.59
CA ASN A 265 8.88 16.48 -3.72
C ASN A 265 9.84 16.74 -2.55
N GLU A 266 10.69 17.77 -2.62
CA GLU A 266 11.61 18.09 -1.51
C GLU A 266 10.91 18.78 -0.33
N LEU A 267 9.66 19.24 -0.53
CA LEU A 267 8.88 19.94 0.49
C LEU A 267 8.06 18.98 1.36
N LEU A 268 8.08 17.68 1.09
CA LEU A 268 7.32 16.72 1.85
C LEU A 268 8.10 15.42 2.07
N ARG A 269 7.78 14.71 3.15
CA ARG A 269 8.24 13.34 3.38
C ARG A 269 7.19 12.54 4.13
N VAL A 270 7.16 11.23 3.92
CA VAL A 270 6.29 10.33 4.67
C VAL A 270 6.88 10.15 6.07
N LYS A 271 6.13 10.50 7.12
CA LYS A 271 6.62 10.40 8.49
C LYS A 271 6.02 9.23 9.25
N TYR A 272 4.74 8.94 9.03
CA TYR A 272 4.06 7.82 9.68
C TYR A 272 3.24 7.01 8.68
N LEU A 273 3.01 5.74 9.02
CA LEU A 273 2.10 4.84 8.30
C LEU A 273 1.02 4.35 9.26
N LEU A 274 -0.23 4.53 8.84
CA LEU A 274 -1.42 4.05 9.53
C LEU A 274 -1.91 2.81 8.77
N VAL A 275 -1.92 1.66 9.44
CA VAL A 275 -2.27 0.39 8.82
C VAL A 275 -3.55 -0.16 9.42
N TYR A 276 -4.48 -0.51 8.55
CA TYR A 276 -5.77 -1.08 8.87
C TYR A 276 -5.77 -2.54 8.43
N SER A 277 -5.92 -3.45 9.38
CA SER A 277 -6.06 -4.86 9.08
C SER A 277 -7.52 -5.15 8.83
N GLN A 278 -7.83 -5.76 7.70
CA GLN A 278 -9.15 -6.36 7.56
C GLN A 278 -9.21 -7.54 8.52
N ARG A 279 -9.88 -7.35 9.66
CA ARG A 279 -10.16 -8.46 10.57
C ARG A 279 -10.89 -9.50 9.72
N ARG A 280 -10.27 -10.65 9.54
CA ARG A 280 -11.03 -11.84 9.20
C ARG A 280 -12.03 -11.94 10.34
N HIS A 281 -13.29 -11.57 10.08
CA HIS A 281 -14.36 -12.33 10.72
C HIS A 281 -13.94 -13.76 10.43
N ARG A 282 -13.51 -14.47 11.47
CA ARG A 282 -13.56 -15.92 11.49
C ARG A 282 -15.04 -16.23 11.32
N SER A 283 -15.55 -16.10 10.09
CA SER A 283 -16.52 -17.02 9.57
C SER A 283 -15.87 -18.35 9.89
N ARG A 284 -16.37 -18.98 10.97
CA ARG A 284 -16.01 -20.34 11.34
C ARG A 284 -15.91 -21.06 10.03
N HIS A 285 -14.77 -21.68 9.77
CA HIS A 285 -14.61 -22.62 8.67
C HIS A 285 -15.90 -23.44 8.51
N ALA A 286 -16.77 -23.02 7.61
CA ALA A 286 -17.57 -23.94 6.85
C ALA A 286 -16.52 -24.66 6.01
N ARG A 287 -16.16 -25.85 6.48
CA ARG A 287 -15.43 -26.83 5.68
C ARG A 287 -16.06 -26.84 4.28
N GLY A 288 -15.23 -26.59 3.26
CA GLY A 288 -15.61 -26.66 1.86
C GLY A 288 -16.13 -25.34 1.31
N THR A 289 -15.27 -24.55 0.68
CA THR A 289 -15.72 -23.77 -0.48
C THR A 289 -16.25 -24.78 -1.49
N SER A 290 -17.57 -24.94 -1.53
CA SER A 290 -18.25 -25.86 -2.44
C SER A 290 -17.72 -25.64 -3.86
N TRP A 291 -17.40 -26.74 -4.56
CA TRP A 291 -16.97 -26.76 -5.96
C TRP A 291 -17.85 -25.87 -6.85
N LEU A 292 -19.15 -25.76 -6.51
CA LEU A 292 -20.12 -24.87 -7.14
C LEU A 292 -19.70 -23.40 -7.17
N VAL A 293 -19.10 -22.87 -6.10
CA VAL A 293 -18.66 -21.47 -6.04
C VAL A 293 -17.44 -21.23 -6.92
N ARG A 294 -16.53 -22.21 -6.97
CA ARG A 294 -15.30 -22.15 -7.78
C ARG A 294 -15.59 -22.24 -9.28
N HIS A 295 -16.64 -22.95 -9.66
CA HIS A 295 -17.06 -23.13 -11.06
C HIS A 295 -18.33 -22.35 -11.42
N HIS A 296 -18.75 -21.39 -10.60
CA HIS A 296 -20.01 -20.66 -10.76
C HIS A 296 -20.20 -20.08 -12.17
N PHE A 297 -19.15 -19.51 -12.76
CA PHE A 297 -19.21 -18.99 -14.13
C PHE A 297 -19.50 -20.07 -15.17
N ALA A 298 -18.80 -21.21 -15.10
CA ALA A 298 -19.02 -22.33 -16.02
C ALA A 298 -20.41 -22.97 -15.85
N ILE A 299 -20.90 -23.03 -14.60
CA ILE A 299 -22.23 -23.55 -14.28
C ILE A 299 -23.32 -22.61 -14.79
N MET A 300 -23.18 -21.30 -14.59
CA MET A 300 -24.12 -20.31 -15.12
C MET A 300 -24.13 -20.31 -16.66
N MET A 301 -22.97 -20.46 -17.30
CA MET A 301 -22.87 -20.58 -18.75
C MET A 301 -23.52 -21.88 -19.27
N GLY A 302 -23.31 -22.99 -18.57
CA GLY A 302 -23.94 -24.28 -18.89
C GLY A 302 -25.46 -24.25 -18.73
N LEU A 303 -25.96 -23.65 -17.65
CA LEU A 303 -27.40 -23.45 -17.42
C LEU A 303 -28.03 -22.54 -18.47
N TYR A 304 -27.32 -21.48 -18.89
CA TYR A 304 -27.78 -20.60 -19.96
C TYR A 304 -27.87 -21.32 -21.31
N LEU A 305 -26.88 -22.14 -21.67
CA LEU A 305 -26.94 -22.98 -22.87
C LEU A 305 -28.08 -23.99 -22.83
N LEU A 306 -28.31 -24.64 -21.67
CA LEU A 306 -29.46 -25.53 -21.47
C LEU A 306 -30.79 -24.80 -21.67
N LEU A 307 -30.94 -23.59 -21.12
CA LEU A 307 -32.13 -22.77 -21.30
C LEU A 307 -32.39 -22.49 -22.79
N LEU A 308 -31.36 -22.12 -23.55
CA LEU A 308 -31.47 -21.87 -24.99
C LEU A 308 -31.87 -23.13 -25.76
N ILE A 309 -31.35 -24.29 -25.39
CA ILE A 309 -31.74 -25.58 -25.98
C ILE A 309 -33.20 -25.90 -25.66
N PHE A 310 -33.66 -25.68 -24.43
CA PHE A 310 -35.07 -25.88 -24.06
C PHE A 310 -35.98 -24.95 -24.86
N ILE A 311 -35.68 -23.66 -24.94
CA ILE A 311 -36.45 -22.71 -25.74
C ILE A 311 -36.48 -23.14 -27.21
N GLY A 312 -35.34 -23.55 -27.77
CA GLY A 312 -35.25 -24.07 -29.14
C GLY A 312 -36.07 -25.35 -29.35
N ALA A 313 -36.07 -26.27 -28.39
CA ALA A 313 -36.85 -27.51 -28.44
C ALA A 313 -38.35 -27.22 -28.38
N PHE A 314 -38.81 -26.42 -27.41
CA PHE A 314 -40.23 -26.05 -27.25
C PHE A 314 -40.78 -25.25 -28.42
N ASN A 315 -39.92 -24.50 -29.12
CA ASN A 315 -40.30 -23.73 -30.31
C ASN A 315 -40.12 -24.51 -31.63
N SER A 316 -39.62 -25.75 -31.57
CA SER A 316 -39.50 -26.60 -32.75
C SER A 316 -40.83 -27.32 -33.04
N SER A 317 -41.25 -27.29 -34.31
CA SER A 317 -42.46 -27.98 -34.78
C SER A 317 -42.39 -29.51 -34.60
N ALA A 318 -41.18 -30.08 -34.60
CA ALA A 318 -40.94 -31.50 -34.37
C ALA A 318 -41.23 -31.93 -32.93
N PHE A 319 -40.82 -31.15 -31.93
CA PHE A 319 -41.08 -31.45 -30.53
C PHE A 319 -42.56 -31.22 -30.17
N GLN A 320 -43.18 -30.15 -30.70
CA GLN A 320 -44.61 -29.92 -30.52
C GLN A 320 -45.46 -31.05 -31.14
N SER A 321 -45.06 -31.53 -32.34
CA SER A 321 -45.69 -32.69 -32.98
C SER A 321 -45.55 -33.97 -32.14
N PHE A 322 -44.37 -34.23 -31.58
CA PHE A 322 -44.13 -35.38 -30.70
C PHE A 322 -44.92 -35.29 -29.38
N TRP A 323 -44.95 -34.11 -28.75
CA TRP A 323 -45.66 -33.87 -27.49
C TRP A 323 -47.17 -34.05 -27.65
N HIS A 324 -47.77 -33.51 -28.72
CA HIS A 324 -49.18 -33.71 -29.05
C HIS A 324 -49.54 -35.17 -29.36
N ARG A 325 -48.55 -36.00 -29.75
CA ARG A 325 -48.75 -37.42 -30.06
C ARG A 325 -48.62 -38.33 -28.85
N MET A 326 -47.88 -37.91 -27.82
CA MET A 326 -47.74 -38.65 -26.55
C MET A 326 -48.83 -38.33 -25.52
N PHE A 327 -49.40 -37.12 -25.53
CA PHE A 327 -50.41 -36.68 -24.55
C PHE A 327 -51.82 -36.54 -25.16
N ARG A 328 -52.20 -37.43 -26.08
CA ARG A 328 -53.59 -37.56 -26.55
C ARG A 328 -54.26 -38.77 -25.95
#